data_AF-A0A5B8YMH2-F1
#
_entry.id   AF-A0A5B8YMH2-F1
#
_cell.length_a   1.000
_cell.length_b   1.000
_cell.length_c   1.000
_cell.angle_alpha   90.00
_cell.angle_beta   90.00
_cell.angle_gamma   90.00
#
_symmetry.space_group_name_H-M   'P 1'
#
loop_
_entity.id
_entity.type
_entity.pdbx_description
1 polymer ?
#
loop_
_entity_poly.entity_id
_entity_poly.type
_entity_poly.pdbx_seq_one_letter_code
_entity_poly.pdbx_strand_id
1 'polypeptide(L)' 'MKEYSSFEEIDRDIKILKLQNQIDKEEVKLSIEKTKEALSPLSIIGSSVRAAYKKVQEFKAVVTAVGKQVING' A
#
# COMPACT_ATOMS: atom_id res chain seq x y z
N MET A 1 18.75 -12.88 34.04
CA MET A 1 19.96 -12.46 33.29
C MET A 1 20.58 -13.74 32.74
N LYS A 2 20.89 -13.83 31.45
CA LYS A 2 21.52 -15.05 30.91
C LYS A 2 22.95 -15.12 31.45
N GLU A 3 23.30 -16.22 32.10
CA GLU A 3 24.67 -16.48 32.53
C GLU A 3 25.40 -17.18 31.39
N TYR A 4 26.53 -16.60 30.97
CA TYR A 4 27.33 -17.13 29.89
C TYR A 4 28.43 -18.00 30.46
N SER A 5 28.56 -19.20 29.91
CA SER A 5 29.54 -20.18 30.36
C SER A 5 30.94 -19.91 29.80
N SER A 6 31.02 -19.18 28.67
CA SER A 6 32.27 -18.83 28.00
C SER A 6 32.13 -17.61 27.07
N PHE A 7 33.25 -17.03 26.65
CA PHE A 7 33.27 -15.92 25.69
C PHE A 7 32.75 -16.33 24.32
N GLU A 8 32.91 -17.58 23.92
CA GLU A 8 32.39 -18.12 22.65
C GLU A 8 30.87 -18.14 22.61
N GLU A 9 30.21 -18.34 23.76
CA GLU A 9 28.75 -18.26 23.86
C GLU A 9 28.25 -16.83 23.64
N ILE A 10 28.96 -15.85 24.20
CA ILE A 10 28.68 -14.42 24.02
C ILE A 10 28.86 -14.02 22.54
N ASP A 11 29.97 -14.41 21.92
CA ASP A 11 30.25 -14.05 20.51
C ASP A 11 29.22 -14.67 19.56
N ARG A 12 28.80 -15.91 19.83
CA ARG A 12 27.73 -16.58 19.07
C ARG A 12 26.43 -15.80 19.15
N ASP A 13 26.00 -15.39 20.35
CA ASP A 13 24.76 -14.64 20.53
C ASP A 13 24.85 -13.24 19.88
N ILE A 14 25.99 -12.55 20.00
CA ILE A 14 26.23 -11.29 19.29
C ILE A 14 26.12 -11.48 17.78
N LYS A 15 26.67 -12.58 17.24
CA LYS A 15 26.57 -12.91 15.81
C LYS A 15 25.14 -13.16 15.38
N ILE A 16 24.36 -13.87 16.19
CA ILE A 16 22.92 -14.08 15.96
C ILE A 16 22.18 -12.74 15.95
N LEU A 17 22.42 -11.88 16.95
CA LEU A 17 21.79 -10.56 17.03
C LEU A 17 22.14 -9.67 15.83
N LYS A 18 23.39 -9.73 15.35
CA LYS A 18 23.81 -9.01 14.14
C LYS A 18 23.09 -9.51 12.90
N LEU A 19 22.90 -10.83 12.76
CA LEU A 19 22.17 -11.41 11.64
C LEU A 19 20.68 -11.04 11.71
N GLN A 20 20.06 -11.14 12.88
CA GLN A 20 18.68 -10.72 13.09
C GLN A 20 18.49 -9.24 12.72
N ASN A 21 19.40 -8.36 13.18
CA ASN A 21 19.33 -6.94 12.83
C ASN A 21 19.41 -6.68 11.32
N GLN A 22 20.18 -7.49 10.58
CA GLN A 22 20.26 -7.39 9.11
C GLN A 22 18.94 -7.83 8.47
N ILE A 23 18.35 -8.93 8.96
CA ILE A 23 17.04 -9.42 8.50
C ILE A 23 15.97 -8.35 8.73
N ASP A 24 15.91 -7.79 9.94
CA ASP A 24 14.91 -6.77 10.31
C ASP A 24 15.03 -5.52 9.42
N LYS A 25 16.26 -5.11 9.07
CA LYS A 25 16.48 -3.98 8.15
C LYS A 25 15.95 -4.25 6.75
N GLU A 26 16.23 -5.43 6.21
CA GLU A 26 15.73 -5.81 4.87
C GLU A 26 14.21 -5.98 4.88
N GLU A 27 13.62 -6.50 5.96
CA GLU A 27 12.17 -6.62 6.11
C GLU A 27 11.48 -5.25 6.14
N VAL A 28 12.04 -4.27 6.87
CA VAL A 28 11.53 -2.90 6.88
C VAL A 28 11.64 -2.27 5.49
N LYS A 29 12.77 -2.44 4.81
CA LYS A 29 12.96 -1.93 3.44
C LYS A 29 11.94 -2.53 2.48
N LEU A 30 11.76 -3.85 2.51
CA LEU A 30 10.78 -4.55 1.70
C LEU A 30 9.35 -4.10 2.02
N SER A 31 9.04 -3.88 3.28
CA SER A 31 7.72 -3.40 3.72
C SER A 31 7.42 -1.99 3.21
N ILE A 32 8.42 -1.11 3.22
CA ILE A 32 8.32 0.24 2.63
C ILE A 32 8.12 0.14 1.11
N GLU A 33 8.88 -0.70 0.41
CA GLU A 33 8.73 -0.89 -1.03
C GLU A 33 7.35 -1.43 -1.40
N LYS A 34 6.88 -2.47 -0.71
CA LYS A 34 5.52 -3.01 -0.89
C LYS A 34 4.43 -1.99 -0.59
N THR A 35 4.61 -1.19 0.47
CA THR A 35 3.65 -0.13 0.81
C THR A 35 3.63 0.95 -0.28
N LYS A 36 4.80 1.34 -0.82
CA LYS A 36 4.89 2.28 -1.95
C LYS A 36 4.24 1.72 -3.21
N GLU A 37 4.43 0.44 -3.50
CA GLU A 37 3.78 -0.23 -4.63
C GLU A 37 2.26 -0.28 -4.45
N ALA A 38 1.80 -0.66 -3.25
CA ALA A 38 0.38 -0.71 -2.91
C ALA A 38 -0.29 0.67 -2.93
N LEU A 39 0.43 1.73 -2.55
CA LEU A 39 -0.03 3.12 -2.59
C LEU A 39 0.28 3.83 -3.91
N SER A 40 0.92 3.15 -4.86
CA SER A 40 1.20 3.71 -6.18
C SER A 40 -0.12 4.13 -6.83
N PRO A 41 -0.18 5.32 -7.46
CA PRO A 41 -1.38 5.76 -8.17
C PRO A 41 -1.90 4.69 -9.15
N LEU A 42 -1.01 3.89 -9.76
CA LEU A 42 -1.39 2.79 -10.64
C LEU A 42 -2.32 1.74 -10.01
N SER A 43 -2.10 1.36 -8.74
CA SER A 43 -2.96 0.38 -8.04
C SER A 43 -4.26 1.03 -7.54
N ILE A 44 -4.22 2.31 -7.16
CA ILE A 44 -5.39 3.08 -6.69
C ILE A 44 -6.31 3.48 -7.86
N ILE A 45 -5.77 3.76 -9.04
CA ILE A 45 -6.49 4.14 -10.26
C ILE A 45 -7.43 3.01 -10.73
N GLY A 46 -7.06 1.73 -10.53
CA GLY A 46 -7.85 0.58 -10.96
C GLY A 46 -9.26 0.52 -10.33
N SER A 47 -9.43 0.98 -9.09
CA SER A 47 -10.73 0.99 -8.39
C SER A 47 -11.44 2.35 -8.47
N SER A 48 -10.69 3.44 -8.41
CA SER A 48 -11.24 4.81 -8.41
C SER A 48 -11.71 5.28 -9.79
N VAL A 49 -11.08 4.84 -10.89
CA VAL A 49 -11.54 5.18 -12.25
C VAL A 49 -12.91 4.59 -12.56
N ARG A 50 -13.20 3.35 -12.12
CA ARG A 50 -14.53 2.75 -12.32
C ARG A 50 -15.63 3.51 -11.57
N ALA A 51 -15.36 3.90 -10.33
CA ALA A 51 -16.31 4.68 -9.53
C ALA A 51 -16.53 6.08 -10.11
N ALA A 52 -15.45 6.76 -10.54
CA ALA A 52 -15.53 8.06 -11.19
C ALA A 52 -16.29 7.99 -12.53
N TYR A 53 -16.02 6.96 -13.34
CA TYR A 53 -16.68 6.76 -14.64
C TYR A 53 -18.20 6.54 -14.48
N LYS A 54 -18.62 5.70 -13.53
CA LYS A 54 -20.04 5.47 -13.23
C LYS A 54 -20.76 6.77 -12.83
N LYS A 55 -20.16 7.55 -11.94
CA LYS A 55 -20.73 8.82 -11.47
C LYS A 55 -20.84 9.87 -12.57
N VAL A 56 -19.83 9.95 -13.45
CA VAL A 56 -19.87 10.83 -14.63
C VAL A 56 -20.95 10.40 -15.63
N GLN A 57 -21.16 9.10 -15.84
CA GLN A 57 -22.23 8.59 -16.71
C GLN A 57 -23.62 8.91 -16.17
N GLU A 58 -23.86 8.65 -14.88
CA GLU A 58 -25.14 8.99 -14.22
C GLU A 58 -25.44 10.49 -14.33
N PHE A 59 -24.44 11.34 -14.09
CA PHE A 59 -24.58 12.80 -14.22
C PHE A 59 -24.87 13.23 -15.66
N LYS A 60 -24.15 12.68 -16.65
CA LYS A 60 -24.40 12.97 -18.08
C LYS A 60 -25.81 12.58 -18.50
N ALA A 61 -26.32 11.45 -18.01
CA ALA A 61 -27.69 11.01 -18.30
C ALA A 61 -28.74 11.98 -17.74
N VAL A 62 -28.57 12.44 -16.49
CA VAL A 62 -29.45 13.43 -15.87
C VAL A 62 -29.45 14.76 -16.64
N VAL A 63 -28.27 15.31 -16.96
CA VAL A 63 -28.16 16.57 -17.70
C VAL A 63 -28.82 16.47 -19.09
N THR A 64 -28.66 15.33 -19.76
CA THR A 64 -29.25 15.10 -21.08
C THR A 64 -30.78 14.97 -21.01
N ALA A 65 -31.30 14.29 -19.99
CA ALA A 65 -32.74 14.15 -19.78
C ALA A 65 -33.39 15.50 -19.45
N VAL A 66 -32.80 16.28 -18.55
CA VAL A 66 -33.26 17.62 -18.19
C VAL A 66 -33.23 18.55 -19.42
N GLY A 67 -32.14 18.51 -20.21
CA GLY A 67 -32.05 19.27 -21.46
C GLY A 67 -33.19 18.95 -22.43
N LYS A 68 -33.51 17.67 -22.64
CA LYS A 68 -34.63 17.26 -23.52
C LYS A 68 -36.01 17.68 -23.00
N GLN A 69 -36.20 17.77 -21.69
CA GLN A 69 -37.45 18.25 -21.09
C GLN A 69 -37.62 19.77 -21.26
N VAL A 70 -36.53 20.54 -21.29
CA VAL A 70 -36.56 22.01 -21.46
C VAL A 70 -36.75 22.42 -22.93
N ILE A 71 -36.37 21.58 -23.89
CA ILE A 71 -36.45 21.91 -25.34
C ILE A 71 -37.81 21.51 -25.96
N ASN A 72 -38.58 20.62 -25.33
CA ASN A 72 -39.86 20.10 -25.83
C ASN A 72 -41.11 20.58 -25.04
N GLY A 73 -40.97 21.62 -24.21
CA GLY A 73 -42.07 22.31 -23.51
C GLY A 73 -42.12 23.77 -23.89
#